data_AF-A0A7K1UA85-F1
#
_entry.id   AF-A0A7K1UA85-F1
#
_cell.length_a   1.000
_cell.length_b   1.000
_cell.length_c   1.000
_cell.angle_alpha   90.00
_cell.angle_beta   90.00
_cell.angle_gamma   90.00
#
_symmetry.space_group_name_H-M   'P 1'
#
loop_
_entity.id
_entity.type
_entity.pdbx_description
1 polymer ?
#
loop_
_entity_poly.entity_id
_entity_poly.type
_entity_poly.pdbx_seq_one_letter_code
_entity_poly.pdbx_strand_id
1 'polypeptide(L)'
;MKTILSIALLASLPVFMISCREASSASQTNQVSVIPVKLLPLNAQLSSTSSIAVSGQFTTDDEVLLSFKTGGIIQRIMVKEGDAIKQGQLLAALNPVEINAQVQQAQLGHEKAQRDYKRVENLYKDSVATLEQLQNAKTALDIAAEQLKTAQFNRSHSQILATANGYVLRKLASEGQLVQPGTPVLETNGAQSGNWLLRVNLSNKEWAAIRLNDKAAVEVEAAPGQIFHGAISRKSEGIQPQNSTFTADIRLTGPMPAAIAFGMFGKAVLSPSDTATTTANGPWAIPYDALLEGDGSNGYVFITNDNKTAHKIPVTISGMEKDKVIVSNGLQQAAALIISGSAYLTEGSTIKVQ
;
A
#
# COMPACT_ATOMS: atom_id res chain seq x y z
N MET A 1 -45.94 11.99 76.22
CA MET A 1 -47.03 12.44 77.11
C MET A 1 -47.58 13.75 76.58
N LYS A 2 -48.91 13.81 76.40
CA LYS A 2 -49.78 14.99 76.61
C LYS A 2 -49.60 16.21 75.67
N THR A 3 -50.48 16.38 74.67
CA THR A 3 -51.76 17.18 74.71
C THR A 3 -51.49 18.69 74.52
N ILE A 4 -52.29 19.57 73.91
CA ILE A 4 -53.62 19.64 73.26
C ILE A 4 -53.80 21.16 72.89
N LEU A 5 -54.74 21.47 71.99
CA LEU A 5 -55.47 22.77 71.82
C LEU A 5 -54.69 23.97 71.24
N SER A 6 -55.26 24.96 70.54
CA SER A 6 -56.51 25.24 69.81
C SER A 6 -56.60 26.78 69.68
N ILE A 7 -57.47 27.27 68.77
CA ILE A 7 -58.12 28.61 68.75
C ILE A 7 -57.20 29.75 68.23
N ALA A 8 -57.38 30.33 67.02
CA ALA A 8 -58.53 31.02 66.40
C ALA A 8 -58.84 32.43 66.99
N LEU A 9 -58.47 33.50 66.28
CA LEU A 9 -59.11 34.85 66.25
C LEU A 9 -58.28 35.75 65.28
N LEU A 10 -58.73 36.17 64.09
CA LEU A 10 -59.74 37.18 63.71
C LEU A 10 -59.55 38.59 64.30
N ALA A 11 -59.15 39.57 63.46
CA ALA A 11 -59.49 41.01 63.46
C ALA A 11 -58.51 41.75 62.49
N SER A 12 -58.84 42.37 61.35
CA SER A 12 -59.86 43.37 60.96
C SER A 12 -59.28 44.78 60.76
N LEU A 13 -59.57 45.35 59.58
CA LEU A 13 -59.76 46.79 59.25
C LEU A 13 -58.54 47.69 58.92
N PRO A 14 -58.74 48.76 58.10
CA PRO A 14 -57.94 49.12 56.92
C PRO A 14 -57.43 50.58 57.02
N VAL A 15 -56.95 51.17 55.91
CA VAL A 15 -57.10 52.60 55.47
C VAL A 15 -55.85 53.18 54.79
N PHE A 16 -56.03 53.50 53.49
CA PHE A 16 -55.50 54.60 52.67
C PHE A 16 -53.99 54.76 52.36
N MET A 17 -53.64 54.84 51.06
CA MET A 17 -53.46 56.12 50.32
C MET A 17 -52.84 55.88 48.92
N ILE A 18 -53.55 56.34 47.88
CA ILE A 18 -53.09 57.24 46.78
C ILE A 18 -52.07 56.77 45.70
N SER A 19 -52.48 57.05 44.44
CA SER A 19 -51.71 57.29 43.19
C SER A 19 -50.82 56.17 42.64
N CYS A 20 -50.63 55.98 41.35
CA CYS A 20 -50.80 56.86 40.20
C CYS A 20 -51.19 56.03 38.97
N ARG A 21 -51.81 56.72 38.02
CA ARG A 21 -52.34 56.25 36.75
C ARG A 21 -51.21 56.07 35.74
N GLU A 22 -51.06 54.86 35.19
CA GLU A 22 -50.41 54.68 33.90
C GLU A 22 -51.04 53.51 33.14
N ALA A 23 -51.78 53.86 32.10
CA ALA A 23 -52.38 52.93 31.17
C ALA A 23 -51.27 52.40 30.25
N SER A 24 -50.78 51.19 30.50
CA SER A 24 -49.94 50.48 29.55
C SER A 24 -50.85 49.68 28.61
N SER A 25 -51.28 50.35 27.53
CA SER A 25 -51.79 49.68 26.34
C SER A 25 -50.64 48.96 25.63
N ALA A 26 -50.94 47.76 25.15
CA ALA A 26 -50.05 46.89 24.41
C ALA A 26 -49.29 47.58 23.27
N SER A 27 -48.02 47.19 23.11
CA SER A 27 -47.35 47.13 21.82
C SER A 27 -46.54 45.84 21.75
N GLN A 28 -47.19 44.80 21.22
CA GLN A 28 -46.48 43.71 20.55
C GLN A 28 -45.75 44.32 19.35
N THR A 29 -44.47 44.63 19.54
CA THR A 29 -43.58 44.80 18.41
C THR A 29 -43.13 43.40 18.04
N ASN A 30 -43.62 42.85 16.92
CA ASN A 30 -42.92 41.80 16.20
C ASN A 30 -41.60 42.42 15.71
N GLN A 31 -40.62 42.53 16.61
CA GLN A 31 -39.24 42.73 16.22
C GLN A 31 -38.85 41.45 15.50
N VAL A 32 -38.81 41.52 14.18
CA VAL A 32 -38.15 40.50 13.36
C VAL A 32 -36.70 40.48 13.84
N SER A 33 -36.39 39.55 14.74
CA SER A 33 -35.05 39.37 15.30
C SER A 33 -34.16 38.92 14.16
N VAL A 34 -33.34 39.84 13.66
CA VAL A 34 -32.43 39.56 12.55
C VAL A 34 -31.19 38.87 13.13
N ILE A 35 -31.03 37.59 12.83
CA ILE A 35 -29.97 36.77 13.41
C ILE A 35 -28.71 36.92 12.53
N PRO A 36 -27.55 37.31 13.12
CA PRO A 36 -26.31 37.37 12.38
C PRO A 36 -25.82 35.95 12.04
N VAL A 37 -25.51 35.71 10.78
CA VAL A 37 -25.02 34.41 10.30
C VAL A 37 -23.80 34.56 9.43
N LYS A 38 -22.94 33.54 9.46
CA LYS A 38 -21.81 33.42 8.54
C LYS A 38 -22.15 32.41 7.46
N LEU A 39 -21.89 32.78 6.20
CA LEU A 39 -22.19 31.95 5.04
C LEU A 39 -20.93 31.29 4.48
N LEU A 40 -21.09 30.05 4.02
CA LEU A 40 -20.13 29.33 3.20
C LEU A 40 -20.77 29.13 1.81
N PRO A 41 -20.24 29.75 0.74
CA PRO A 41 -20.76 29.55 -0.60
C PRO A 41 -20.53 28.10 -1.05
N LEU A 42 -21.58 27.43 -1.51
CA LEU A 42 -21.54 26.02 -1.94
C LEU A 42 -21.09 25.85 -3.41
N ASN A 43 -20.58 26.92 -4.03
CA ASN A 43 -20.07 26.92 -5.40
C ASN A 43 -18.68 26.27 -5.56
N ALA A 44 -17.98 26.04 -4.45
CA ALA A 44 -16.76 25.26 -4.45
C ALA A 44 -17.15 23.79 -4.49
N GLN A 45 -17.23 23.25 -5.70
CA GLN A 45 -17.14 21.83 -5.96
C GLN A 45 -15.77 21.37 -5.43
N LEU A 46 -15.69 21.09 -4.13
CA LEU A 46 -14.57 20.32 -3.60
C LEU A 46 -14.78 18.93 -4.19
N SER A 47 -14.11 18.67 -5.31
CA SER A 47 -13.62 17.35 -5.60
C SER A 47 -12.78 16.96 -4.38
N SER A 48 -13.44 16.42 -3.36
CA SER A 48 -12.79 15.70 -2.29
C SER A 48 -12.19 14.49 -2.99
N THR A 49 -11.00 14.67 -3.57
CA THR A 49 -10.14 13.58 -3.99
C THR A 49 -9.93 12.80 -2.72
N SER A 50 -10.69 11.72 -2.55
CA SER A 50 -10.60 10.84 -1.41
C SER A 50 -9.19 10.29 -1.42
N SER A 51 -8.30 10.96 -0.69
CA SER A 51 -6.89 10.61 -0.66
C SER A 51 -6.76 9.42 0.27
N ILE A 52 -6.23 8.32 -0.24
CA ILE A 52 -6.08 7.09 0.56
C ILE A 52 -4.65 7.07 1.07
N ALA A 53 -4.49 7.28 2.37
CA ALA A 53 -3.19 7.22 3.03
C ALA A 53 -2.90 5.77 3.43
N VAL A 54 -1.84 5.21 2.87
CA VAL A 54 -1.43 3.81 3.06
C VAL A 54 0.03 3.75 3.48
N SER A 55 0.42 2.67 4.13
CA SER A 55 1.81 2.39 4.45
C SER A 55 2.23 1.05 3.84
N GLY A 56 3.51 0.96 3.53
CA GLY A 56 4.07 -0.20 2.83
C GLY A 56 5.56 -0.31 3.00
N GLN A 57 6.11 -1.33 2.35
CA GLN A 57 7.52 -1.65 2.39
C GLN A 57 8.14 -1.49 1.00
N PHE A 58 9.37 -0.94 0.93
CA PHE A 58 10.12 -0.84 -0.30
C PHE A 58 10.68 -2.21 -0.71
N THR A 59 10.40 -2.57 -1.96
CA THR A 59 10.68 -3.86 -2.60
C THR A 59 11.02 -3.62 -4.08
N THR A 60 11.33 -4.69 -4.80
CA THR A 60 11.74 -4.69 -6.21
C THR A 60 11.00 -5.83 -6.93
N ASP A 61 10.79 -5.73 -8.24
CA ASP A 61 10.10 -6.78 -9.00
C ASP A 61 10.98 -8.00 -9.33
N ASP A 62 12.29 -7.91 -9.10
CA ASP A 62 13.29 -8.89 -9.50
C ASP A 62 14.01 -9.56 -8.32
N GLU A 63 13.26 -9.81 -7.25
CA GLU A 63 13.73 -10.65 -6.13
C GLU A 63 13.90 -12.10 -6.57
N VAL A 64 15.09 -12.65 -6.35
CA VAL A 64 15.45 -14.01 -6.76
C VAL A 64 16.12 -14.74 -5.60
N LEU A 65 15.63 -15.95 -5.34
CA LEU A 65 16.29 -16.92 -4.50
C LEU A 65 17.32 -17.69 -5.32
N LEU A 66 18.59 -17.51 -4.98
CA LEU A 66 19.71 -18.18 -5.60
C LEU A 66 20.06 -19.45 -4.84
N SER A 67 20.18 -20.55 -5.58
CA SER A 67 20.49 -21.89 -5.08
C SER A 67 21.51 -22.57 -5.97
N PHE A 68 22.27 -23.52 -5.41
CA PHE A 68 23.11 -24.40 -6.21
C PHE A 68 22.25 -25.42 -6.97
N LYS A 69 22.64 -25.74 -8.20
CA LYS A 69 22.00 -26.82 -8.97
C LYS A 69 22.48 -28.20 -8.53
N THR A 70 23.67 -28.27 -7.94
CA THR A 70 24.27 -29.49 -7.39
C THR A 70 24.30 -29.43 -5.87
N GLY A 71 24.21 -30.57 -5.21
CA GLY A 71 24.37 -30.67 -3.76
C GLY A 71 25.85 -30.66 -3.35
N GLY A 72 26.12 -30.32 -2.10
CA GLY A 72 27.45 -30.34 -1.52
C GLY A 72 27.58 -29.45 -0.29
N ILE A 73 28.78 -29.43 0.29
CA ILE A 73 29.10 -28.56 1.43
C ILE A 73 29.49 -27.18 0.90
N ILE A 74 28.89 -26.12 1.45
CA ILE A 74 29.26 -24.74 1.11
C ILE A 74 30.69 -24.49 1.63
N GLN A 75 31.62 -24.21 0.73
CA GLN A 75 33.00 -23.87 1.11
C GLN A 75 33.07 -22.43 1.62
N ARG A 76 32.45 -21.50 0.90
CA ARG A 76 32.57 -20.06 1.16
C ARG A 76 31.42 -19.28 0.54
N ILE A 77 31.01 -18.22 1.23
CA ILE A 77 30.06 -17.21 0.77
C ILE A 77 30.82 -15.88 0.71
N MET A 78 31.03 -15.37 -0.50
CA MET A 78 31.89 -14.21 -0.79
C MET A 78 31.22 -12.86 -0.52
N VAL A 79 29.95 -12.86 -0.13
CA VAL A 79 29.12 -11.67 0.00
C VAL A 79 28.38 -11.67 1.33
N LYS A 80 28.06 -10.46 1.80
CA LYS A 80 27.28 -10.20 3.00
C LYS A 80 25.95 -9.54 2.63
N GLU A 81 25.00 -9.58 3.55
CA GLU A 81 23.75 -8.85 3.41
C GLU A 81 24.04 -7.34 3.29
N GLY A 82 23.41 -6.70 2.30
CA GLY A 82 23.65 -5.30 1.94
C GLY A 82 24.77 -5.07 0.90
N ASP A 83 25.57 -6.08 0.57
CA ASP A 83 26.62 -5.91 -0.45
C ASP A 83 26.01 -5.71 -1.84
N ALA A 84 26.59 -4.77 -2.59
CA ALA A 84 26.27 -4.59 -4.01
C ALA A 84 26.93 -5.69 -4.85
N ILE A 85 26.17 -6.24 -5.79
CA ILE A 85 26.59 -7.32 -6.67
C ILE A 85 26.48 -6.91 -8.14
N LYS A 86 27.40 -7.41 -8.96
CA LYS A 86 27.38 -7.23 -10.42
C LYS A 86 27.04 -8.53 -11.12
N GLN A 87 26.37 -8.45 -12.26
CA GLN A 87 26.09 -9.60 -13.10
C GLN A 87 27.37 -10.40 -13.39
N GLY A 88 27.30 -11.72 -13.17
CA GLY A 88 28.42 -12.65 -13.33
C GLY A 88 29.39 -12.72 -12.14
N GLN A 89 29.19 -11.92 -11.09
CA GLN A 89 30.00 -11.99 -9.87
C GLN A 89 29.77 -13.30 -9.13
N LEU A 90 30.86 -13.94 -8.69
CA LEU A 90 30.80 -15.12 -7.83
C LEU A 90 30.35 -14.74 -6.42
N LEU A 91 29.22 -15.31 -5.97
CA LEU A 91 28.62 -15.03 -4.67
C LEU A 91 28.87 -16.15 -3.66
N ALA A 92 28.78 -17.40 -4.08
CA ALA A 92 29.02 -18.56 -3.21
C ALA A 92 29.57 -19.74 -4.01
N ALA A 93 30.32 -20.62 -3.34
CA ALA A 93 30.89 -21.82 -3.95
C ALA A 93 30.80 -23.03 -3.01
N LEU A 94 30.50 -24.20 -3.59
CA LEU A 94 30.60 -25.50 -2.92
C LEU A 94 32.07 -25.95 -2.82
N ASN A 95 32.32 -26.89 -1.92
CA ASN A 95 33.61 -27.56 -1.82
C ASN A 95 33.91 -28.32 -3.12
N PRO A 96 34.98 -27.97 -3.83
CA PRO A 96 35.24 -28.51 -5.16
C PRO A 96 35.88 -29.90 -5.13
N VAL A 97 36.24 -30.47 -3.98
CA VAL A 97 37.02 -31.72 -3.90
C VAL A 97 36.30 -32.88 -4.59
N GLU A 98 35.07 -33.21 -4.19
CA GLU A 98 34.29 -34.31 -4.80
C GLU A 98 33.92 -34.01 -6.26
N ILE A 99 33.62 -32.75 -6.53
CA ILE A 99 33.19 -32.28 -7.86
C ILE A 99 34.34 -32.37 -8.86
N ASN A 100 35.54 -31.96 -8.47
CA ASN A 100 36.74 -32.08 -9.30
C ASN A 100 37.17 -33.54 -9.46
N ALA A 101 37.02 -34.38 -8.43
CA ALA A 101 37.30 -35.81 -8.53
C ALA A 101 36.37 -36.47 -9.57
N GLN A 102 35.08 -36.13 -9.58
CA GLN A 102 34.13 -36.62 -10.57
C GLN A 102 34.48 -36.18 -12.00
N VAL A 103 34.88 -34.91 -12.18
CA VAL A 103 35.34 -34.40 -13.48
C VAL A 103 36.60 -35.14 -13.93
N GLN A 104 37.56 -35.35 -13.02
CA GLN A 104 38.80 -36.05 -13.33
C GLN A 104 38.54 -37.51 -13.72
N GLN A 105 37.65 -38.22 -13.02
CA GLN A 105 37.26 -39.58 -13.35
C GLN A 105 36.63 -39.67 -14.75
N ALA A 106 35.69 -38.77 -15.05
CA ALA A 106 35.02 -38.75 -16.35
C ALA A 106 35.99 -38.38 -17.49
N GLN A 107 36.94 -37.49 -17.23
CA GLN A 107 38.00 -37.11 -18.18
C GLN A 107 38.88 -38.32 -18.53
N LEU A 108 39.35 -39.06 -17.52
CA LEU A 108 40.15 -40.27 -17.74
C LEU A 108 39.36 -41.36 -18.49
N GLY A 109 38.06 -41.49 -18.20
CA GLY A 109 37.16 -42.39 -18.91
C GLY A 109 37.01 -42.04 -20.39
N HIS A 110 36.78 -40.75 -20.69
CA HIS A 110 36.73 -40.23 -22.05
C HIS A 110 38.05 -40.45 -22.81
N GLU A 111 39.19 -40.13 -22.20
CA GLU A 111 40.50 -40.34 -22.81
C GLU A 111 40.78 -41.83 -23.10
N LYS A 112 40.37 -42.73 -22.20
CA LYS A 112 40.47 -44.17 -22.44
C LYS A 112 39.61 -44.58 -23.63
N ALA A 113 38.34 -44.21 -23.66
CA ALA A 113 37.43 -44.56 -24.74
C ALA A 113 37.89 -43.99 -26.09
N GLN A 114 38.48 -42.79 -26.08
CA GLN A 114 39.07 -42.17 -27.27
C GLN A 114 40.25 -42.98 -27.82
N ARG A 115 41.16 -43.45 -26.95
CA ARG A 115 42.28 -44.31 -27.36
C ARG A 115 41.79 -45.67 -27.88
N ASP A 116 40.77 -46.24 -27.25
CA ASP A 116 40.21 -47.53 -27.66
C ASP A 116 39.49 -47.43 -29.00
N TYR A 117 38.66 -46.40 -29.21
CA TYR A 117 38.04 -46.11 -30.50
C TYR A 117 39.09 -45.92 -31.60
N LYS A 118 40.13 -45.11 -31.35
CA LYS A 118 41.24 -44.91 -32.31
C LYS A 118 41.92 -46.22 -32.69
N ARG A 119 42.13 -47.12 -31.70
CA ARG A 119 42.74 -48.43 -31.94
C ARG A 119 41.84 -49.32 -32.80
N VAL A 120 40.55 -49.41 -32.49
CA VAL A 120 39.58 -50.21 -33.26
C VAL A 120 39.35 -49.62 -34.65
N GLU A 121 39.34 -48.29 -34.79
CA GLU A 121 39.27 -47.60 -36.08
C GLU A 121 40.42 -47.99 -36.99
N ASN A 122 41.66 -48.02 -36.47
CA ASN A 122 42.82 -48.46 -37.23
C ASN A 122 42.72 -49.96 -37.60
N LEU A 123 42.34 -50.82 -36.65
CA LEU A 123 42.15 -52.25 -36.91
C LEU A 123 41.04 -52.53 -37.94
N TYR A 124 39.99 -51.71 -37.98
CA TYR A 124 38.94 -51.80 -38.98
C TYR A 124 39.44 -51.39 -40.37
N LYS A 125 40.25 -50.33 -40.47
CA LYS A 125 40.92 -49.92 -41.71
C LYS A 125 41.84 -51.01 -42.25
N ASP A 126 42.49 -51.75 -41.36
CA ASP A 126 43.34 -52.90 -41.69
C ASP A 126 42.53 -54.20 -41.92
N SER A 127 41.19 -54.13 -41.93
CA SER A 127 40.27 -55.28 -42.09
C SER A 127 40.40 -56.38 -41.01
N VAL A 128 40.94 -56.04 -39.84
CA VAL A 128 41.12 -56.94 -38.68
C VAL A 128 39.92 -56.90 -37.73
N ALA A 129 39.28 -55.73 -37.57
CA ALA A 129 38.10 -55.56 -36.71
C ALA A 129 36.79 -55.59 -37.51
N THR A 130 35.69 -55.99 -36.88
CA THR A 130 34.35 -55.98 -37.50
C THR A 130 33.73 -54.57 -37.44
N LEU A 131 32.73 -54.31 -38.30
CA LEU A 131 31.95 -53.06 -38.23
C LEU A 131 31.26 -52.89 -36.87
N GLU A 132 30.75 -53.99 -36.32
CA GLU A 132 30.10 -54.02 -35.01
C GLU A 132 31.07 -53.62 -33.88
N GLN A 133 32.31 -54.11 -33.89
CA GLN A 133 33.34 -53.69 -32.94
C GLN A 133 33.64 -52.19 -33.03
N LEU A 134 33.73 -51.63 -34.25
CA LEU A 134 33.93 -50.20 -34.47
C LEU A 134 32.76 -49.37 -33.92
N GLN A 135 31.53 -49.79 -34.20
CA GLN A 135 30.31 -49.14 -33.74
C GLN A 135 30.19 -49.17 -32.21
N ASN A 136 30.51 -50.30 -31.58
CA ASN A 136 30.54 -50.43 -30.13
C ASN A 136 31.59 -49.51 -29.50
N ALA A 137 32.80 -49.45 -30.06
CA ALA A 137 33.85 -48.56 -29.58
C ALA A 137 33.47 -47.07 -29.75
N LYS A 138 32.81 -46.72 -30.86
CA LYS A 138 32.29 -45.37 -31.10
C LYS A 138 31.21 -45.01 -30.07
N THR A 139 30.26 -45.91 -29.82
CA THR A 139 29.19 -45.72 -28.83
C THR A 139 29.78 -45.53 -27.44
N ALA A 140 30.78 -46.32 -27.06
CA ALA A 140 31.47 -46.19 -25.78
C ALA A 140 32.19 -44.83 -25.63
N LEU A 141 32.82 -44.33 -26.70
CA LEU A 141 33.40 -42.99 -26.73
C LEU A 141 32.33 -41.91 -26.54
N ASP A 142 31.22 -42.01 -27.26
CA ASP A 142 30.14 -41.01 -27.18
C ASP A 142 29.50 -40.98 -25.79
N ILE A 143 29.30 -42.14 -25.14
CA ILE A 143 28.84 -42.23 -23.75
C ILE A 143 29.84 -41.55 -22.80
N ALA A 144 31.14 -41.83 -22.95
CA ALA A 144 32.16 -41.25 -22.08
C ALA A 144 32.29 -39.72 -22.27
N ALA A 145 32.07 -39.21 -23.49
CA ALA A 145 32.04 -37.79 -23.78
C ALA A 145 30.86 -37.09 -23.07
N GLU A 146 29.66 -37.67 -23.11
CA GLU A 146 28.49 -37.12 -22.42
C GLU A 146 28.62 -37.19 -20.88
N GLN A 147 29.29 -38.22 -20.35
CA GLN A 147 29.63 -38.30 -18.92
C GLN A 147 30.58 -37.17 -18.49
N LEU A 148 31.62 -36.89 -19.28
CA LEU A 148 32.55 -35.78 -19.03
C LEU A 148 31.81 -34.43 -19.07
N LYS A 149 30.98 -34.21 -20.09
CA LYS A 149 30.17 -32.99 -20.23
C LYS A 149 29.24 -32.79 -19.04
N THR A 150 28.61 -33.86 -18.55
CA THR A 150 27.76 -33.82 -17.34
C THR A 150 28.57 -33.44 -16.10
N ALA A 151 29.73 -34.03 -15.90
CA ALA A 151 30.59 -33.70 -14.76
C ALA A 151 31.08 -32.24 -14.81
N GLN A 152 31.46 -31.75 -16.00
CA GLN A 152 31.87 -30.36 -16.20
C GLN A 152 30.71 -29.38 -15.96
N PHE A 153 29.50 -29.72 -16.41
CA PHE A 153 28.29 -28.94 -16.15
C PHE A 153 27.99 -28.85 -14.65
N ASN A 154 28.12 -29.96 -13.92
CA ASN A 154 27.96 -29.97 -12.47
C ASN A 154 29.00 -29.09 -11.77
N ARG A 155 30.24 -29.09 -12.25
CA ARG A 155 31.30 -28.20 -11.76
C ARG A 155 31.00 -26.72 -12.02
N SER A 156 30.46 -26.36 -13.18
CA SER A 156 30.11 -24.96 -13.44
C SER A 156 28.93 -24.49 -12.58
N HIS A 157 28.03 -25.41 -12.20
CA HIS A 157 26.86 -25.12 -11.36
C HIS A 157 27.09 -25.36 -9.86
N SER A 158 28.32 -25.66 -9.46
CA SER A 158 28.73 -25.72 -8.05
C SER A 158 29.07 -24.33 -7.49
N GLN A 159 28.76 -23.29 -8.25
CA GLN A 159 28.97 -21.88 -7.96
C GLN A 159 27.67 -21.12 -8.18
N ILE A 160 27.38 -20.17 -7.30
CA ILE A 160 26.29 -19.21 -7.48
C ILE A 160 26.90 -17.94 -8.04
N LEU A 161 26.48 -17.57 -9.25
CA LEU A 161 26.81 -16.30 -9.89
C LEU A 161 25.60 -15.37 -9.84
N ALA A 162 25.84 -14.07 -9.71
CA ALA A 162 24.78 -13.07 -9.82
C ALA A 162 24.19 -13.03 -11.24
N THR A 163 22.87 -13.10 -11.35
CA THR A 163 22.14 -13.05 -12.64
C THR A 163 21.96 -11.63 -13.17
N ALA A 164 21.94 -10.64 -12.27
CA ALA A 164 21.80 -9.22 -12.58
C ALA A 164 22.62 -8.36 -11.58
N ASN A 165 22.71 -7.06 -11.85
CA ASN A 165 23.28 -6.09 -10.90
C ASN A 165 22.26 -5.76 -9.82
N GLY A 166 22.69 -5.63 -8.56
CA GLY A 166 21.78 -5.28 -7.47
C GLY A 166 22.39 -5.51 -6.09
N TYR A 167 21.60 -6.01 -5.14
CA TYR A 167 22.04 -6.16 -3.75
C TYR A 167 21.71 -7.54 -3.18
N VAL A 168 22.54 -7.99 -2.23
CA VAL A 168 22.23 -9.17 -1.41
C VAL A 168 21.25 -8.75 -0.33
N LEU A 169 20.04 -9.30 -0.37
CA LEU A 169 19.01 -9.03 0.61
C LEU A 169 19.22 -9.85 1.87
N ARG A 170 19.38 -11.17 1.70
CA ARG A 170 19.47 -12.11 2.82
C ARG A 170 20.43 -13.25 2.52
N LYS A 171 21.10 -13.72 3.56
CA LYS A 171 21.91 -14.93 3.54
C LYS A 171 21.14 -16.05 4.26
N LEU A 172 20.69 -17.03 3.50
CA LEU A 172 19.81 -18.11 3.97
C LEU A 172 20.56 -19.38 4.39
N ALA A 173 21.84 -19.50 4.04
CA ALA A 173 22.70 -20.61 4.41
C ALA A 173 24.07 -20.13 4.93
N SER A 174 24.78 -21.01 5.64
CA SER A 174 26.09 -20.72 6.23
C SER A 174 27.21 -21.53 5.59
N GLU A 175 28.44 -21.03 5.70
CA GLU A 175 29.63 -21.78 5.32
C GLU A 175 29.74 -23.06 6.16
N GLY A 176 30.19 -24.16 5.54
CA GLY A 176 30.22 -25.48 6.16
C GLY A 176 28.89 -26.23 6.17
N GLN A 177 27.78 -25.59 5.79
CA GLN A 177 26.48 -26.25 5.71
C GLN A 177 26.40 -27.17 4.47
N LEU A 178 25.83 -28.36 4.66
CA LEU A 178 25.45 -29.27 3.57
C LEU A 178 24.14 -28.78 2.95
N VAL A 179 24.12 -28.55 1.64
CA VAL A 179 22.92 -28.13 0.90
C VAL A 179 22.58 -29.13 -0.19
N GLN A 180 21.28 -29.30 -0.42
CA GLN A 180 20.74 -30.10 -1.53
C GLN A 180 20.49 -29.20 -2.74
N PRO A 181 20.45 -29.77 -3.97
CA PRO A 181 20.03 -29.05 -5.17
C PRO A 181 18.74 -28.25 -4.94
N GLY A 182 18.74 -26.98 -5.33
CA GLY A 182 17.57 -26.11 -5.21
C GLY A 182 17.31 -25.55 -3.80
N THR A 183 18.11 -25.90 -2.79
CA THR A 183 18.03 -25.26 -1.47
C THR A 183 18.44 -23.78 -1.59
N PRO A 184 17.61 -22.81 -1.18
CA PRO A 184 17.97 -21.39 -1.24
C PRO A 184 19.18 -21.06 -0.35
N VAL A 185 20.12 -20.30 -0.89
CA VAL A 185 21.38 -19.92 -0.21
C VAL A 185 21.47 -18.41 -0.04
N LEU A 186 21.14 -17.66 -1.08
CA LEU A 186 21.14 -16.21 -1.09
C LEU A 186 19.82 -15.70 -1.66
N GLU A 187 19.35 -14.59 -1.13
CA GLU A 187 18.27 -13.81 -1.71
C GLU A 187 18.86 -12.50 -2.22
N THR A 188 18.61 -12.19 -3.48
CA THR A 188 19.14 -10.99 -4.14
C THR A 188 18.02 -10.26 -4.85
N ASN A 189 18.18 -8.95 -5.04
CA ASN A 189 17.35 -8.19 -5.96
C ASN A 189 18.19 -7.46 -6.99
N GLY A 190 17.53 -6.84 -7.98
CA GLY A 190 18.17 -5.96 -8.95
C GLY A 190 17.84 -4.49 -8.72
N ALA A 191 17.69 -4.05 -7.47
CA ALA A 191 17.42 -2.65 -7.08
C ALA A 191 18.35 -1.61 -7.72
N GLN A 192 19.57 -1.98 -8.11
CA GLN A 192 20.49 -1.08 -8.80
C GLN A 192 19.98 -0.66 -10.19
N SER A 193 19.00 -1.37 -10.76
CA SER A 193 18.34 -1.04 -12.03
C SER A 193 17.32 0.10 -11.92
N GLY A 194 17.00 0.58 -10.71
CA GLY A 194 16.07 1.70 -10.49
C GLY A 194 14.59 1.32 -10.45
N ASN A 195 14.25 0.03 -10.51
CA ASN A 195 12.87 -0.47 -10.51
C ASN A 195 12.31 -0.66 -9.10
N TRP A 196 12.26 0.42 -8.32
CA TRP A 196 11.75 0.35 -6.95
C TRP A 196 10.24 0.43 -6.88
N LEU A 197 9.71 -0.39 -5.98
CA LEU A 197 8.30 -0.53 -5.72
C LEU A 197 8.05 -0.27 -4.24
N LEU A 198 6.97 0.42 -3.91
CA LEU A 198 6.41 0.41 -2.56
C LEU A 198 5.23 -0.55 -2.57
N ARG A 199 5.38 -1.69 -1.88
CA ARG A 199 4.29 -2.65 -1.69
C ARG A 199 3.48 -2.25 -0.47
N VAL A 200 2.25 -1.84 -0.70
CA VAL A 200 1.32 -1.36 0.32
C VAL A 200 0.25 -2.41 0.60
N ASN A 201 -0.20 -2.48 1.85
CA ASN A 201 -1.34 -3.30 2.24
C ASN A 201 -2.61 -2.43 2.20
N LEU A 202 -3.71 -2.98 1.69
CA LEU A 202 -4.97 -2.29 1.45
C LEU A 202 -6.13 -3.09 2.06
N SER A 203 -7.08 -2.39 2.66
CA SER A 203 -8.39 -2.95 3.00
C SER A 203 -9.22 -3.19 1.74
N ASN A 204 -10.30 -3.98 1.85
CA ASN A 204 -11.22 -4.21 0.72
C ASN A 204 -11.76 -2.91 0.11
N LYS A 205 -12.09 -1.93 0.96
CA LYS A 205 -12.65 -0.66 0.50
C LYS A 205 -11.64 0.13 -0.32
N GLU A 206 -10.39 0.18 0.15
CA GLU A 206 -9.31 0.90 -0.52
C GLU A 206 -8.91 0.19 -1.81
N TRP A 207 -8.78 -1.13 -1.79
CA TRP A 207 -8.50 -1.94 -2.97
C TRP A 207 -9.55 -1.76 -4.07
N ALA A 208 -10.83 -1.68 -3.70
CA ALA A 208 -11.92 -1.43 -4.65
C ALA A 208 -11.89 -0.01 -5.24
N ALA A 209 -11.42 0.98 -4.47
CA ALA A 209 -11.36 2.38 -4.89
C ALA A 209 -10.21 2.69 -5.85
N ILE A 210 -9.11 1.93 -5.79
CA ILE A 210 -7.90 2.19 -6.58
C ILE A 210 -7.90 1.48 -7.95
N ARG A 211 -7.31 2.13 -8.95
CA ARG A 211 -7.09 1.63 -10.30
C ARG A 211 -5.61 1.59 -10.67
N LEU A 212 -5.28 0.81 -11.69
CA LEU A 212 -3.95 0.85 -12.30
C LEU A 212 -3.67 2.25 -12.83
N ASN A 213 -2.43 2.70 -12.68
CA ASN A 213 -1.94 4.04 -13.02
C ASN A 213 -2.48 5.20 -12.17
N ASP A 214 -3.22 4.95 -11.08
CA ASP A 214 -3.54 6.00 -10.12
C ASP A 214 -2.25 6.60 -9.56
N LYS A 215 -2.25 7.93 -9.39
CA LYS A 215 -1.08 8.67 -8.91
C LYS A 215 -0.90 8.46 -7.41
N ALA A 216 0.35 8.32 -7.00
CA ALA A 216 0.76 8.17 -5.62
C ALA A 216 1.83 9.20 -5.28
N ALA A 217 1.69 9.87 -4.14
CA ALA A 217 2.74 10.64 -3.50
C ALA A 217 3.32 9.78 -2.37
N VAL A 218 4.59 9.38 -2.48
CA VAL A 218 5.29 8.51 -1.54
C VAL A 218 6.26 9.33 -0.71
N GLU A 219 6.20 9.18 0.61
CA GLU A 219 7.15 9.75 1.55
C GLU A 219 7.91 8.62 2.25
N VAL A 220 9.23 8.78 2.34
CA VAL A 220 10.11 7.81 3.01
C VAL A 220 10.34 8.28 4.44
N GLU A 221 10.13 7.40 5.42
CA GLU A 221 10.29 7.75 6.83
C GLU A 221 11.73 8.18 7.18
N ALA A 222 12.72 7.61 6.51
CA ALA A 222 14.13 7.96 6.69
C ALA A 222 14.54 9.31 6.05
N ALA A 223 13.69 9.91 5.21
CA ALA A 223 13.94 11.19 4.55
C ALA A 223 12.68 12.07 4.61
N PRO A 224 12.29 12.54 5.81
CA PRO A 224 11.05 13.30 6.00
C PRO A 224 11.05 14.58 5.16
N GLY A 225 9.92 14.87 4.51
CA GLY A 225 9.75 16.05 3.65
C GLY A 225 10.17 15.87 2.18
N GLN A 226 10.74 14.72 1.78
CA GLN A 226 10.92 14.38 0.38
C GLN A 226 9.74 13.54 -0.13
N ILE A 227 8.98 14.12 -1.08
CA ILE A 227 7.86 13.44 -1.73
C ILE A 227 8.33 12.90 -3.07
N PHE A 228 8.17 11.59 -3.26
CA PHE A 228 8.39 10.88 -4.50
C PHE A 228 7.07 10.67 -5.20
N HIS A 229 7.06 10.83 -6.51
CA HIS A 229 5.88 10.53 -7.31
C HIS A 229 5.97 9.09 -7.81
N GLY A 230 4.85 8.40 -7.77
CA GLY A 230 4.73 7.06 -8.33
C GLY A 230 3.34 6.82 -8.88
N ALA A 231 3.14 5.64 -9.45
CA ALA A 231 1.84 5.20 -9.92
C ALA A 231 1.61 3.74 -9.56
N ILE A 232 0.35 3.37 -9.39
CA ILE A 232 -0.04 1.98 -9.12
C ILE A 232 0.28 1.14 -10.36
N SER A 233 1.26 0.24 -10.22
CA SER A 233 1.72 -0.64 -11.30
C SER A 233 1.04 -2.00 -11.27
N ARG A 234 0.63 -2.46 -10.08
CA ARG A 234 -0.02 -3.75 -9.86
C ARG A 234 -0.99 -3.69 -8.70
N LYS A 235 -2.09 -4.44 -8.82
CA LYS A 235 -3.00 -4.82 -7.73
C LYS A 235 -2.98 -6.33 -7.58
N SER A 236 -3.05 -6.82 -6.34
CA SER A 236 -3.27 -8.24 -6.10
C SER A 236 -4.72 -8.60 -6.41
N GLU A 237 -4.96 -9.74 -7.05
CA GLU A 237 -6.30 -10.32 -7.24
C GLU A 237 -6.66 -11.31 -6.11
N GLY A 238 -5.77 -11.43 -5.13
CA GLY A 238 -5.93 -12.31 -3.98
C GLY A 238 -5.53 -11.63 -2.69
N ILE A 239 -6.10 -12.12 -1.60
CA ILE A 239 -5.75 -11.73 -0.24
C ILE A 239 -4.45 -12.42 0.16
N GLN A 240 -3.56 -11.67 0.81
CA GLN A 240 -2.35 -12.20 1.41
C GLN A 240 -2.75 -13.06 2.64
N PRO A 241 -2.43 -14.36 2.68
CA PRO A 241 -2.89 -15.26 3.74
C PRO A 241 -2.43 -14.86 5.15
N GLN A 242 -1.28 -14.16 5.24
CA GLN A 242 -0.64 -13.82 6.51
C GLN A 242 -1.35 -12.69 7.28
N ASN A 243 -1.97 -11.74 6.58
CA ASN A 243 -2.58 -10.56 7.21
C ASN A 243 -4.00 -10.26 6.73
N SER A 244 -4.57 -11.12 5.87
CA SER A 244 -5.91 -10.97 5.31
C SER A 244 -6.16 -9.64 4.59
N THR A 245 -5.11 -9.00 4.06
CA THR A 245 -5.21 -7.75 3.29
C THR A 245 -4.93 -7.98 1.81
N PHE A 246 -5.39 -7.05 0.97
CA PHE A 246 -4.94 -6.96 -0.42
C PHE A 246 -3.63 -6.20 -0.50
N THR A 247 -2.88 -6.39 -1.58
CA THR A 247 -1.63 -5.66 -1.82
C THR A 247 -1.69 -4.89 -3.13
N ALA A 248 -0.98 -3.77 -3.19
CA ALA A 248 -0.72 -3.06 -4.44
C ALA A 248 0.74 -2.62 -4.49
N ASP A 249 1.31 -2.65 -5.69
CA ASP A 249 2.70 -2.23 -5.91
C ASP A 249 2.70 -0.86 -6.59
N ILE A 250 3.22 0.14 -5.89
CA ILE A 250 3.39 1.50 -6.39
C ILE A 250 4.79 1.61 -6.98
N ARG A 251 4.89 1.83 -8.29
CA ARG A 251 6.18 2.06 -8.95
C ARG A 251 6.57 3.52 -8.80
N LEU A 252 7.75 3.74 -8.24
CA LEU A 252 8.31 5.08 -8.09
C LEU A 252 8.81 5.59 -9.45
N THR A 253 8.59 6.88 -9.69
CA THR A 253 9.05 7.59 -10.88
C THR A 253 9.91 8.77 -10.46
N GLY A 254 11.08 8.91 -11.09
CA GLY A 254 12.01 10.02 -10.82
C GLY A 254 13.35 9.57 -10.22
N PRO A 255 14.24 10.53 -9.93
CA PRO A 255 15.56 10.25 -9.40
C PRO A 255 15.44 9.68 -8.00
N MET A 256 15.97 8.48 -7.81
CA MET A 256 15.88 7.78 -6.56
C MET A 256 16.90 8.34 -5.54
N PRO A 257 16.53 8.57 -4.28
CA PRO A 257 17.49 8.96 -3.25
C PRO A 257 18.40 7.77 -2.91
N ALA A 258 19.66 8.07 -2.59
CA ALA A 258 20.63 7.08 -2.14
C ALA A 258 20.28 6.41 -0.78
N ALA A 259 19.18 6.82 -0.14
CA ALA A 259 18.81 6.45 1.23
C ALA A 259 17.68 5.42 1.34
N ILE A 260 17.16 4.88 0.23
CA ILE A 260 16.15 3.80 0.28
C ILE A 260 16.86 2.46 0.18
N ALA A 261 16.61 1.61 1.18
CA ALA A 261 17.04 0.23 1.22
C ALA A 261 15.83 -0.71 1.13
N PHE A 262 16.09 -1.93 0.68
CA PHE A 262 15.08 -2.98 0.69
C PHE A 262 14.56 -3.17 2.11
N GLY A 263 13.24 -3.31 2.23
CA GLY A 263 12.60 -3.58 3.50
C GLY A 263 12.29 -2.34 4.34
N MET A 264 12.67 -1.14 3.92
CA MET A 264 12.30 0.09 4.61
C MET A 264 10.80 0.37 4.47
N PHE A 265 10.23 1.06 5.46
CA PHE A 265 8.83 1.48 5.42
C PHE A 265 8.68 2.87 4.79
N GLY A 266 7.59 3.03 4.05
CA GLY A 266 7.19 4.29 3.45
C GLY A 266 5.69 4.51 3.60
N LYS A 267 5.29 5.77 3.58
CA LYS A 267 3.88 6.18 3.52
C LYS A 267 3.58 6.62 2.10
N ALA A 268 2.40 6.28 1.59
CA ALA A 268 1.93 6.77 0.30
C ALA A 268 0.53 7.35 0.44
N VAL A 269 0.29 8.45 -0.25
CA VAL A 269 -1.03 9.05 -0.40
C VAL A 269 -1.45 8.82 -1.85
N LEU A 270 -2.43 7.93 -2.02
CA LEU A 270 -3.01 7.60 -3.31
C LEU A 270 -4.08 8.63 -3.65
N SER A 271 -4.09 9.06 -4.90
CA SER A 271 -5.12 9.93 -5.48
C SER A 271 -5.89 9.13 -6.53
N PRO A 272 -7.01 8.46 -6.16
CA PRO A 272 -7.80 7.70 -7.10
C PRO A 272 -8.29 8.58 -8.26
N SER A 273 -8.10 8.10 -9.50
CA SER A 273 -8.58 8.81 -10.70
C SER A 273 -10.10 8.92 -10.74
N ASP A 274 -10.76 7.99 -10.06
CA ASP A 274 -12.21 7.87 -9.96
C ASP A 274 -12.68 8.39 -8.59
N THR A 275 -12.36 9.65 -8.27
CA THR A 275 -13.47 10.44 -7.73
C THR A 275 -14.51 10.41 -8.81
N ALA A 276 -15.56 9.61 -8.59
CA ALA A 276 -16.75 9.62 -9.40
C ALA A 276 -16.94 11.05 -9.92
N THR A 277 -17.00 11.18 -11.24
CA THR A 277 -17.63 12.29 -11.91
C THR A 277 -19.04 12.35 -11.33
N THR A 278 -19.14 12.97 -10.15
CA THR A 278 -20.39 13.26 -9.51
C THR A 278 -20.92 14.42 -10.31
N THR A 279 -21.59 14.06 -11.40
CA THR A 279 -22.55 14.83 -12.18
C THR A 279 -23.19 15.92 -11.32
N ALA A 280 -22.62 17.12 -11.23
CA ALA A 280 -23.18 18.32 -10.58
C ALA A 280 -23.87 18.15 -9.18
N ASN A 281 -23.79 16.96 -8.59
CA ASN A 281 -24.57 16.42 -7.47
C ASN A 281 -23.63 15.55 -6.63
N GLY A 282 -22.42 16.05 -6.41
CA GLY A 282 -21.37 15.35 -5.66
C GLY A 282 -21.46 15.58 -4.18
N PRO A 283 -20.84 14.70 -3.37
CA PRO A 283 -20.89 14.83 -1.94
C PRO A 283 -20.23 16.15 -1.50
N TRP A 284 -20.98 16.96 -0.75
CA TRP A 284 -20.52 18.25 -0.22
C TRP A 284 -19.82 18.04 1.11
N ALA A 285 -18.61 18.58 1.25
CA ALA A 285 -17.92 18.62 2.53
C ALA A 285 -18.30 19.91 3.29
N ILE A 286 -19.06 19.76 4.36
CA ILE A 286 -19.52 20.87 5.20
C ILE A 286 -18.82 20.84 6.57
N PRO A 287 -18.55 21.98 7.23
CA PRO A 287 -18.05 21.98 8.61
C PRO A 287 -19.03 21.28 9.56
N TYR A 288 -18.52 20.59 10.58
CA TYR A 288 -19.38 19.93 11.58
C TYR A 288 -20.35 20.91 12.26
N ASP A 289 -19.91 22.16 12.47
CA ASP A 289 -20.71 23.23 13.09
C ASP A 289 -21.99 23.60 12.31
N ALA A 290 -22.05 23.24 11.02
CA ALA A 290 -23.21 23.51 10.18
C ALA A 290 -24.30 22.43 10.27
N LEU A 291 -23.98 21.25 10.81
CA LEU A 291 -24.89 20.12 10.92
C LEU A 291 -25.71 20.20 12.21
N LEU A 292 -27.03 20.12 12.08
CA LEU A 292 -27.99 20.08 13.18
C LEU A 292 -28.66 18.72 13.25
N GLU A 293 -28.94 18.25 14.47
CA GLU A 293 -29.75 17.05 14.73
C GLU A 293 -29.26 15.81 13.94
N GLY A 294 -27.94 15.62 13.86
CA GLY A 294 -27.34 14.48 13.16
C GLY A 294 -27.49 13.18 13.95
N ASP A 295 -28.15 12.17 13.37
CA ASP A 295 -28.31 10.83 13.96
C ASP A 295 -27.26 9.80 13.46
N GLY A 296 -26.35 10.25 12.60
CA GLY A 296 -25.28 9.45 12.00
C GLY A 296 -25.52 9.05 10.54
N SER A 297 -26.77 9.04 10.08
CA SER A 297 -27.11 8.83 8.64
C SER A 297 -27.90 10.00 8.05
N ASN A 298 -28.68 10.70 8.86
CA ASN A 298 -29.45 11.87 8.50
C ASN A 298 -29.08 13.04 9.40
N GLY A 299 -29.33 14.25 8.92
CA GLY A 299 -29.28 15.46 9.72
C GLY A 299 -29.98 16.61 9.00
N TYR A 300 -29.86 17.81 9.54
CA TYR A 300 -30.42 19.01 8.96
C TYR A 300 -29.36 20.10 8.85
N VAL A 301 -29.49 20.94 7.84
CA VAL A 301 -28.65 22.12 7.65
C VAL A 301 -29.51 23.31 7.29
N PHE A 302 -29.03 24.52 7.60
CA PHE A 302 -29.67 25.74 7.15
C PHE A 302 -28.97 26.28 5.90
N ILE A 303 -29.76 26.54 4.86
CA ILE A 303 -29.28 27.16 3.62
C ILE A 303 -29.94 28.53 3.41
N THR A 304 -29.33 29.34 2.55
CA THR A 304 -29.95 30.56 2.03
C THR A 304 -29.69 30.67 0.53
N ASN A 305 -30.72 31.10 -0.20
CA ASN A 305 -30.65 31.33 -1.65
C ASN A 305 -30.68 32.82 -2.01
N ASP A 306 -31.18 33.66 -1.09
CA ASP A 306 -31.40 35.10 -1.26
C ASP A 306 -30.61 35.97 -0.27
N ASN A 307 -29.77 35.34 0.57
CA ASN A 307 -29.00 35.96 1.66
C ASN A 307 -29.85 36.67 2.72
N LYS A 308 -31.17 36.41 2.77
CA LYS A 308 -32.11 37.08 3.67
C LYS A 308 -32.95 36.11 4.48
N THR A 309 -33.29 34.94 3.95
CA THR A 309 -34.03 33.91 4.68
C THR A 309 -33.21 32.63 4.85
N ALA A 310 -33.39 31.98 5.99
CA ALA A 310 -32.83 30.67 6.28
C ALA A 310 -33.90 29.58 6.09
N HIS A 311 -33.53 28.51 5.39
CA HIS A 311 -34.37 27.33 5.16
C HIS A 311 -33.70 26.08 5.73
N LYS A 312 -34.43 25.30 6.54
CA LYS A 312 -33.99 24.04 7.14
C LYS A 312 -34.21 22.92 6.12
N ILE A 313 -33.13 22.31 5.67
CA ILE A 313 -33.18 21.22 4.68
C ILE A 313 -32.64 19.92 5.29
N PRO A 314 -33.35 18.79 5.12
CA PRO A 314 -32.82 17.49 5.50
C PRO A 314 -31.67 17.08 4.57
N VAL A 315 -30.60 16.55 5.15
CA VAL A 315 -29.41 16.08 4.45
C VAL A 315 -29.07 14.64 4.83
N THR A 316 -28.50 13.91 3.87
CA THR A 316 -27.99 12.55 4.10
C THR A 316 -26.48 12.60 4.27
N ILE A 317 -25.99 12.00 5.35
CA ILE A 317 -24.57 11.96 5.70
C ILE A 317 -23.96 10.68 5.13
N SER A 318 -22.89 10.83 4.36
CA SER A 318 -22.13 9.71 3.78
C SER A 318 -20.86 9.39 4.54
N GLY A 319 -20.35 10.33 5.34
CA GLY A 319 -19.12 10.15 6.11
C GLY A 319 -18.76 11.36 6.96
N MET A 320 -17.79 11.18 7.84
CA MET A 320 -17.21 12.26 8.64
C MET A 320 -15.68 12.17 8.58
N GLU A 321 -15.05 13.32 8.39
CA GLU A 321 -13.63 13.57 8.59
C GLU A 321 -13.45 14.38 9.88
N LYS A 322 -12.19 14.59 10.30
CA LYS A 322 -11.87 15.19 11.61
C LYS A 322 -12.61 16.51 11.91
N ASP A 323 -12.74 17.39 10.91
CA ASP A 323 -13.40 18.71 11.05
C ASP A 323 -14.55 18.93 10.04
N LYS A 324 -14.93 17.90 9.26
CA LYS A 324 -15.88 18.02 8.15
C LYS A 324 -16.84 16.84 8.09
N VAL A 325 -18.06 17.10 7.67
CA VAL A 325 -19.09 16.10 7.39
C VAL A 325 -19.30 16.02 5.88
N ILE A 326 -19.29 14.81 5.34
CA ILE A 326 -19.52 14.54 3.92
C ILE A 326 -21.01 14.26 3.74
N VAL A 327 -21.71 15.18 3.06
CA VAL A 327 -23.15 15.09 2.76
C VAL A 327 -23.34 14.59 1.34
N SER A 328 -24.09 13.50 1.13
CA SER A 328 -24.34 12.94 -0.21
C SER A 328 -25.57 13.53 -0.91
N ASN A 329 -26.55 14.04 -0.15
CA ASN A 329 -27.83 14.50 -0.71
C ASN A 329 -28.44 15.63 0.14
N GLY A 330 -29.18 16.55 -0.48
CA GLY A 330 -29.92 17.64 0.16
C GLY A 330 -29.38 19.05 -0.10
N LEU A 331 -28.21 19.19 -0.74
CA LEU A 331 -27.56 20.48 -0.99
C LEU A 331 -27.50 20.89 -2.47
N GLN A 332 -28.20 20.16 -3.35
CA GLN A 332 -28.18 20.37 -4.81
C GLN A 332 -28.66 21.76 -5.24
N GLN A 333 -29.61 22.35 -4.51
CA GLN A 333 -30.29 23.60 -4.87
C GLN A 333 -29.88 24.77 -3.96
N ALA A 334 -28.85 24.59 -3.14
CA ALA A 334 -28.42 25.56 -2.15
C ALA A 334 -27.33 26.48 -2.70
N ALA A 335 -27.55 27.80 -2.66
CA ALA A 335 -26.52 28.76 -3.06
C ALA A 335 -25.43 28.93 -1.97
N ALA A 336 -25.84 29.00 -0.71
CA ALA A 336 -24.94 29.14 0.44
C ALA A 336 -25.43 28.36 1.66
N LEU A 337 -24.48 27.80 2.40
CA LEU A 337 -24.68 27.10 3.66
C LEU A 337 -24.44 28.06 4.84
N ILE A 338 -25.30 28.01 5.86
CA ILE A 338 -25.11 28.77 7.10
C ILE A 338 -24.25 27.94 8.06
N ILE A 339 -23.04 28.43 8.36
CA ILE A 339 -22.05 27.72 9.21
C ILE A 339 -22.02 28.23 10.65
N SER A 340 -22.62 29.38 10.94
CA SER A 340 -22.65 29.96 12.29
C SER A 340 -23.98 30.69 12.51
N GLY A 341 -24.50 30.61 13.74
CA GLY A 341 -25.82 31.11 14.11
C GLY A 341 -26.96 30.10 13.88
N SER A 342 -26.68 28.93 13.30
CA SER A 342 -27.63 27.86 12.96
C SER A 342 -28.48 27.37 14.14
N ALA A 343 -27.92 27.37 15.36
CA ALA A 343 -28.62 26.94 16.58
C ALA A 343 -29.81 27.84 16.99
N TYR A 344 -29.86 29.09 16.51
CA TYR A 344 -30.91 30.04 16.84
C TYR A 344 -31.92 30.25 15.71
N LEU A 345 -31.74 29.56 14.58
CA LEU A 345 -32.60 29.69 13.41
C LEU A 345 -33.77 28.69 13.47
N THR A 346 -34.90 29.15 12.98
CA THR A 346 -36.06 28.32 12.62
C THR A 346 -36.39 28.51 11.13
N GLU A 347 -37.23 27.65 10.57
CA GLU A 347 -37.67 27.76 9.17
C GLU A 347 -38.22 29.16 8.87
N GLY A 348 -37.64 29.84 7.87
CA GLY A 348 -38.06 31.19 7.45
C GLY A 348 -37.51 32.34 8.30
N SER A 349 -36.55 32.08 9.19
CA SER A 349 -35.89 33.15 9.97
C SER A 349 -35.19 34.17 9.07
N THR A 350 -35.35 35.45 9.40
CA THR A 350 -34.64 36.54 8.71
C THR A 350 -33.22 36.65 9.23
N ILE A 351 -32.25 36.59 8.32
CA ILE A 351 -30.83 36.58 8.63
C ILE A 351 -30.12 37.85 8.15
N LYS A 352 -29.01 38.19 8.80
CA LYS A 352 -28.06 39.21 8.31
C LYS A 352 -26.69 38.58 8.17
N VAL A 353 -26.17 38.59 6.95
CA VAL A 353 -24.83 38.08 6.64
C VAL A 353 -23.79 39.02 7.28
N GLN A 354 -22.84 38.43 8.00
CA GLN A 354 -21.68 39.13 8.58
C GLN A 354 -20.43 39.01 7.73
#